data_AF-A0A1V4TCX5-F1
#
_entry.id   AF-A0A1V4TCX5-F1
#
_cell.length_a   1.000
_cell.length_b   1.000
_cell.length_c   1.000
_cell.angle_alpha   90.00
_cell.angle_beta   90.00
_cell.angle_gamma   90.00
#
_symmetry.space_group_name_H-M   'P 1'
#
loop_
_entity.id
_entity.type
_entity.pdbx_description
1 polymer ?
#
loop_
_entity_poly.entity_id
_entity_poly.type
_entity_poly.pdbx_seq_one_letter_code
_entity_poly.pdbx_strand_id
1 'polypeptide(L)'
;MSDEKGQDDKILTVACGDPRNNQYLELEDVPQHLLDEISEFFKTYKRLEEKKGTNVIGWQGRARATEIVSDSLTVFRNKFGYK
;
A
#
# COMPACT_ATOMS: atom_id res chain seq x y z
N MET A 1 4.90 4.82 -1.70
CA MET A 1 6.16 5.27 -1.03
C MET A 1 7.32 5.02 -1.98
N SER A 2 8.57 5.28 -1.60
CA SER A 2 9.72 4.85 -2.41
C SER A 2 10.83 4.27 -1.54
N ASP A 3 11.60 3.35 -2.09
CA ASP A 3 12.81 2.81 -1.49
C ASP A 3 14.00 2.92 -2.47
N GLU A 4 15.12 2.27 -2.15
CA GLU A 4 16.33 2.29 -2.97
C GLU A 4 16.14 1.76 -4.41
N LYS A 5 15.03 1.08 -4.70
CA LYS A 5 14.67 0.52 -6.01
C LYS A 5 13.63 1.33 -6.76
N GLY A 6 13.17 2.46 -6.21
CA GLY A 6 12.22 3.36 -6.84
C GLY A 6 10.86 3.38 -6.16
N GLN A 7 9.79 3.59 -6.93
CA GLN A 7 8.42 3.59 -6.39
C GLN A 7 8.02 2.21 -5.86
N ASP A 8 7.44 2.21 -4.67
CA ASP A 8 6.98 1.04 -3.94
C ASP A 8 5.63 1.40 -3.32
N ASP A 9 4.54 1.12 -4.03
CA ASP A 9 3.19 1.34 -3.54
C ASP A 9 2.70 0.13 -2.74
N LYS A 10 2.00 0.38 -1.63
CA LYS A 10 1.44 -0.66 -0.76
C LYS A 10 -0.05 -0.46 -0.64
N ILE A 11 -0.81 -1.53 -0.88
CA ILE A 11 -2.27 -1.52 -0.77
C ILE A 11 -2.65 -1.90 0.67
N LEU A 12 -3.37 -1.01 1.35
CA LEU A 12 -4.04 -1.31 2.61
C LEU A 12 -5.40 -1.95 2.32
N THR A 13 -5.67 -3.09 2.94
CA THR A 13 -6.92 -3.85 2.74
C THR A 13 -7.48 -4.33 4.07
N VAL A 14 -8.73 -4.76 4.03
CA VAL A 14 -9.41 -5.45 5.13
C VAL A 14 -9.87 -6.84 4.68
N ALA A 15 -10.07 -7.74 5.64
CA ALA A 15 -10.53 -9.09 5.32
C ALA A 15 -12.01 -9.09 4.91
N CYS A 16 -12.29 -9.59 3.70
CA CYS A 16 -13.65 -9.84 3.24
C CYS A 16 -14.33 -10.90 4.14
N GLY A 17 -15.56 -10.63 4.57
CA GLY A 17 -16.35 -11.58 5.37
C GLY A 17 -16.13 -11.48 6.88
N ASP A 18 -15.25 -10.61 7.36
CA ASP A 18 -15.16 -10.27 8.78
C ASP A 18 -16.07 -9.06 9.10
N PRO A 19 -17.17 -9.24 9.86
CA PRO A 19 -18.11 -8.16 10.15
C PRO A 19 -17.50 -6.94 10.85
N ARG A 20 -16.35 -7.13 11.55
CA ARG A 20 -15.65 -6.03 12.23
C ARG A 20 -15.10 -4.99 11.25
N ASN A 21 -14.91 -5.39 9.99
CA ASN A 21 -14.36 -4.55 8.94
C ASN A 21 -15.42 -3.84 8.10
N ASN A 22 -16.72 -4.11 8.30
CA ASN A 22 -17.81 -3.57 7.46
C ASN A 22 -17.88 -2.04 7.44
N GLN A 23 -17.30 -1.38 8.45
CA GLN A 23 -17.26 0.07 8.56
C GLN A 23 -16.12 0.74 7.78
N TYR A 24 -15.14 -0.03 7.27
CA TYR A 24 -13.98 0.51 6.56
C TYR A 24 -14.18 0.41 5.05
N LEU A 25 -14.63 1.51 4.43
CA LEU A 25 -14.92 1.58 2.99
C LEU A 25 -13.99 2.55 2.27
N GLU A 26 -13.64 3.65 2.92
CA GLU A 26 -12.68 4.65 2.45
C GLU A 26 -11.54 4.82 3.45
N LEU A 27 -10.49 5.55 3.05
CA LEU A 27 -9.31 5.74 3.89
C LEU A 27 -9.66 6.51 5.17
N GLU A 28 -10.61 7.44 5.07
CA GLU A 28 -11.08 8.30 6.15
C GLU A 28 -11.84 7.52 7.25
N ASP A 29 -12.30 6.30 6.95
CA ASP A 29 -12.92 5.42 7.94
C ASP A 29 -11.87 4.78 8.87
N VAL A 30 -10.59 4.79 8.48
CA VAL A 30 -9.50 4.21 9.26
C VAL A 30 -9.04 5.20 10.34
N PRO A 31 -8.90 4.78 11.61
CA PRO A 31 -8.37 5.66 12.65
C PRO A 31 -7.01 6.25 12.27
N GLN A 32 -6.88 7.58 12.33
CA GLN A 32 -5.67 8.29 11.90
C GLN A 32 -4.40 7.77 12.59
N HIS A 33 -4.48 7.45 13.88
CA HIS A 33 -3.33 6.92 14.63
C HIS A 33 -2.79 5.61 14.04
N LEU A 34 -3.64 4.78 13.44
CA LEU A 34 -3.23 3.52 12.80
C LEU A 34 -2.52 3.81 11.47
N LEU A 35 -3.02 4.77 10.69
CA LEU A 35 -2.36 5.23 9.47
C LEU A 35 -0.98 5.82 9.77
N ASP A 36 -0.86 6.58 10.86
CA ASP A 36 0.40 7.16 11.33
C ASP A 36 1.38 6.07 11.80
N GLU A 37 0.91 5.10 12.58
CA GLU A 37 1.70 3.96 13.05
C GLU A 37 2.27 3.14 11.88
N ILE A 38 1.44 2.80 10.89
CA ILE A 38 1.88 2.09 9.68
C ILE A 38 2.91 2.91 8.91
N SER A 39 2.70 4.22 8.80
CA SER A 39 3.62 5.13 8.11
C SER A 39 4.98 5.20 8.82
N GLU A 40 4.99 5.33 10.15
CA GLU A 40 6.22 5.38 10.93
C GLU A 40 6.99 4.06 10.88
N PHE A 41 6.29 2.92 10.89
CA PHE A 41 6.92 1.63 10.65
C PHE A 41 7.69 1.62 9.32
N PHE A 42 7.03 1.96 8.20
CA PHE A 42 7.69 1.92 6.89
C PHE A 42 8.77 2.99 6.70
N LYS A 43 8.68 4.11 7.43
CA LYS A 43 9.73 5.14 7.46
C LYS A 43 11.00 4.68 8.19
N THR A 44 10.88 3.73 9.13
CA THR A 44 11.98 3.45 10.07
C THR A 44 12.52 2.03 10.00
N TYR A 45 11.79 1.06 9.46
CA TYR A 45 12.17 -0.35 9.55
C TYR A 45 13.52 -0.69 8.89
N LYS A 46 13.94 0.04 7.84
CA LYS A 46 15.24 -0.14 7.17
C LYS A 46 16.39 0.69 7.79
N ARG A 47 16.19 1.39 8.91
CA ARG A 47 17.16 2.38 9.44
C ARG A 47 18.56 1.81 9.72
N LEU A 48 18.66 0.53 10.06
CA LEU A 48 19.93 -0.15 10.35
C LEU A 48 20.51 -0.90 9.15
N GLU A 49 19.82 -0.87 8.00
CA GLU A 49 20.29 -1.52 6.79
C GLU A 49 21.21 -0.57 6.00
N GLU A 50 22.50 -0.91 5.92
CA GLU A 50 23.47 -0.09 5.20
C GLU A 50 23.03 0.16 3.75
N LYS A 51 23.11 1.44 3.34
CA LYS A 51 22.75 1.92 1.98
C LYS A 51 21.29 1.72 1.59
N LYS A 52 20.40 1.41 2.54
CA LYS A 52 18.96 1.37 2.29
C LYS A 52 18.25 2.52 2.99
N GLY A 53 17.10 2.88 2.46
CA GLY A 53 16.29 3.96 2.99
C GLY A 53 14.90 3.93 2.37
N THR A 54 13.96 4.57 3.04
CA THR A 54 12.59 4.72 2.56
C THR A 54 12.15 6.15 2.66
N ASN A 55 11.25 6.55 1.77
CA ASN A 55 10.57 7.83 1.81
C ASN A 55 9.06 7.60 1.74
N VAL A 56 8.37 7.95 2.83
CA VAL A 56 6.91 7.88 2.90
C VAL A 56 6.34 9.16 2.33
N ILE A 57 5.61 9.04 1.22
CA ILE A 57 5.01 10.18 0.49
C ILE A 57 3.66 10.56 1.10
N GLY A 58 2.88 9.58 1.54
CA GLY A 58 1.55 9.75 2.10
C GLY A 58 0.59 8.64 1.64
N TRP A 59 -0.66 8.77 2.08
CA TRP A 59 -1.75 7.86 1.72
C TRP A 59 -2.57 8.40 0.55
N GLN A 60 -3.19 7.49 -0.20
CA GLN A 60 -4.15 7.79 -1.26
C GLN A 60 -5.41 6.94 -1.07
N GLY A 61 -6.57 7.47 -1.47
CA GLY A 61 -7.86 6.81 -1.27
C GLY A 61 -8.08 5.57 -2.14
N ARG A 62 -9.20 4.88 -1.89
CA ARG A 62 -9.55 3.59 -2.50
C ARG A 62 -9.56 3.61 -4.03
N ALA A 63 -10.00 4.70 -4.65
CA ALA A 63 -10.03 4.84 -6.11
C ALA A 63 -8.65 4.61 -6.72
N ARG A 64 -7.63 5.30 -6.16
CA ARG A 64 -6.25 5.17 -6.65
C ARG A 64 -5.65 3.80 -6.36
N ALA A 65 -5.97 3.22 -5.20
CA ALA A 65 -5.57 1.84 -4.88
C ALA A 65 -6.14 0.83 -5.89
N THR A 66 -7.39 1.01 -6.31
CA THR A 66 -8.06 0.14 -7.29
C THR A 66 -7.46 0.26 -8.69
N GLU A 67 -7.10 1.47 -9.11
CA GLU A 67 -6.36 1.71 -10.35
C GLU A 67 -5.01 0.97 -10.35
N ILE A 68 -4.21 1.13 -9.29
CA ILE A 68 -2.89 0.48 -9.17
C ILE A 68 -3.02 -1.04 -9.26
N VAL A 69 -4.01 -1.64 -8.59
CA VAL A 69 -4.28 -3.08 -8.68
C VAL A 69 -4.65 -3.50 -10.10
N SER A 70 -5.52 -2.74 -10.77
CA SER A 70 -5.96 -3.04 -12.14
C SER A 70 -4.82 -2.93 -13.16
N ASP A 71 -3.98 -1.90 -13.04
CA ASP A 71 -2.79 -1.70 -13.85
C ASP A 71 -1.79 -2.85 -13.61
N SER A 72 -1.56 -3.21 -12.35
CA SER A 72 -0.67 -4.31 -11.97
C SER A 72 -1.13 -5.65 -12.54
N LEU A 73 -2.45 -5.93 -12.52
CA LEU A 73 -3.04 -7.11 -13.15
C LEU A 73 -2.86 -7.10 -14.68
N THR A 74 -2.99 -5.93 -15.32
CA THR A 74 -2.78 -5.78 -16.76
C THR A 74 -1.32 -6.06 -17.13
N VAL A 75 -0.37 -5.48 -16.39
CA VAL A 75 1.06 -5.74 -16.58
C VAL A 75 1.37 -7.22 -16.36
N PHE A 76 0.82 -7.83 -15.31
CA PHE A 76 0.99 -9.26 -15.05
C PHE A 76 0.48 -10.12 -16.22
N ARG A 77 -0.75 -9.86 -16.70
CA ARG A 77 -1.34 -10.58 -17.84
C ARG A 77 -0.53 -10.40 -19.11
N ASN A 78 -0.04 -9.20 -19.41
CA ASN A 78 0.76 -8.95 -20.61
C ASN A 78 2.13 -9.64 -20.53
N LYS A 79 2.71 -9.74 -19.33
CA LYS A 79 4.02 -10.34 -19.12
C LYS A 79 3.98 -11.87 -19.04
N PHE A 80 2.91 -12.44 -18.48
CA PHE A 80 2.84 -13.86 -18.11
C PHE A 80 1.61 -14.61 -18.62
N GLY A 81 0.63 -13.93 -19.20
CA GLY A 81 -0.55 -14.57 -19.77
C GLY A 81 -0.17 -15.46 -20.96
N TYR A 82 -0.43 -16.76 -20.84
CA TYR A 82 -0.34 -17.71 -21.96
C TYR A 82 -1.27 -17.24 -23.09
N LYS A 83 -0.74 -17.22 -24.31
CA LYS A 83 -1.57 -17.14 -25.53
C LYS A 83 -2.50 -18.34 -25.64
#